data_AF-A0A917YBZ9-F1
#
_entry.id   AF-A0A917YBZ9-F1
#
_cell.length_a   1.000
_cell.length_b   1.000
_cell.length_c   1.000
_cell.angle_alpha   90.00
_cell.angle_beta   90.00
_cell.angle_gamma   90.00
#
_symmetry.space_group_name_H-M   'P 1'
#
loop_
_entity.id
_entity.type
_entity.pdbx_description
1 polymer ?
#
loop_
_entity_poly.entity_id
_entity_poly.type
_entity_poly.pdbx_seq_one_letter_code
_entity_poly.pdbx_strand_id
1 'polypeptide(L)'
;MWAEATNVPSVPDDTRARRQNGTGLGILLALVCAAVLLTALPDHDREGGGACTARTLRSWTADARLTGEFARYGDDAGRTDDWTGGDGTHSVRLPDGRVLWLFSDTYLGLVHGPPNPVGESYAWRDTSAPLVRNSAVVMSREGRLRTTLPAPLFPDPGPGQWRWPVAARVEPRSPGSSEEVVRVLMWTRTTGQAPWIYGVPTSTEVATLSLPDLRLQGITTVLDQRSVPDASQRVLFGTSAVDEGDWTYVFGGDDGQAASRPASKAYVARVPRGRLAEPGAWEYWDGSGWTVRARPAPVLGDGQRTGVGSAFTVVRDGGTYVLFTMAAGTAGLTTITSYWACSPTGPWHGPTRSFSPSLPQGDVAAYNPQAHPELSDGDRIVLSYDVNWLDATGAAAQANLSRNVSLYRPRFVTLRLGGPGS
;
A
#
# COMPACT_ATOMS: atom_id res chain seq x y z
N MET A 1 -25.83 -3.59 -59.76
CA MET A 1 -26.10 -3.38 -61.20
C MET A 1 -24.92 -4.01 -61.94
N TRP A 2 -25.09 -5.25 -62.45
CA TRP A 2 -24.16 -6.07 -63.29
C TRP A 2 -22.78 -6.38 -62.65
N ALA A 3 -22.47 -7.61 -62.20
CA ALA A 3 -22.24 -8.91 -62.91
C ALA A 3 -20.78 -9.01 -63.44
N GLU A 4 -20.07 -10.15 -63.51
CA GLU A 4 -20.37 -11.60 -63.55
C GLU A 4 -19.38 -12.37 -62.60
N ALA A 5 -19.60 -13.56 -62.01
CA ALA A 5 -20.10 -14.88 -62.50
C ALA A 5 -19.13 -15.58 -63.48
N THR A 6 -18.88 -16.91 -63.51
CA THR A 6 -19.09 -18.08 -62.61
C THR A 6 -18.35 -19.27 -63.26
N ASN A 7 -17.84 -20.25 -62.48
CA ASN A 7 -18.26 -21.67 -62.66
C ASN A 7 -17.65 -22.67 -61.68
N VAL A 8 -18.52 -23.58 -61.21
CA VAL A 8 -18.23 -24.95 -60.72
C VAL A 8 -18.94 -25.90 -61.71
N PRO A 9 -18.54 -27.17 -61.86
CA PRO A 9 -19.34 -28.27 -61.26
C PRO A 9 -18.44 -29.47 -60.81
N SER A 10 -18.87 -30.54 -60.13
CA SER A 10 -20.18 -31.00 -59.60
C SER A 10 -20.00 -32.11 -58.54
N VAL A 11 -20.99 -32.31 -57.66
CA VAL A 11 -21.22 -33.50 -56.80
C VAL A 11 -21.86 -34.64 -57.64
N PRO A 12 -21.96 -35.92 -57.19
CA PRO A 12 -22.98 -36.44 -56.22
C PRO A 12 -22.35 -37.36 -55.13
N ASP A 13 -23.01 -37.99 -54.14
CA ASP A 13 -24.38 -37.97 -53.55
C ASP A 13 -24.24 -38.52 -52.09
N ASP A 14 -24.97 -38.07 -51.06
CA ASP A 14 -26.39 -38.23 -50.67
C ASP A 14 -26.74 -39.55 -49.92
N THR A 15 -27.15 -39.44 -48.65
CA THR A 15 -28.32 -40.18 -48.10
C THR A 15 -28.74 -39.74 -46.68
N ARG A 16 -30.06 -39.62 -46.52
CA ARG A 16 -30.88 -39.32 -45.32
C ARG A 16 -31.00 -40.57 -44.39
N ALA A 17 -31.60 -40.58 -43.18
CA ALA A 17 -32.37 -39.60 -42.40
C ALA A 17 -32.48 -39.98 -40.88
N ARG A 18 -33.08 -39.07 -40.09
CA ARG A 18 -33.75 -39.23 -38.77
C ARG A 18 -34.57 -40.54 -38.65
N ARG A 19 -34.97 -41.06 -37.46
CA ARG A 19 -35.61 -40.39 -36.30
C ARG A 19 -35.91 -41.42 -35.18
N GLN A 20 -35.80 -41.07 -33.88
CA GLN A 20 -36.91 -41.15 -32.88
C GLN A 20 -36.50 -40.85 -31.42
N ASN A 21 -37.51 -40.42 -30.67
CA ASN A 21 -37.54 -39.75 -29.36
C ASN A 21 -37.22 -40.63 -28.15
N GLY A 22 -36.94 -40.00 -27.00
CA GLY A 22 -37.71 -40.30 -25.77
C GLY A 22 -36.96 -40.52 -24.44
N THR A 23 -36.91 -39.47 -23.60
CA THR A 23 -37.01 -39.47 -22.12
C THR A 23 -36.29 -40.55 -21.28
N GLY A 24 -35.40 -40.14 -20.37
CA GLY A 24 -34.90 -40.97 -19.26
C GLY A 24 -34.13 -40.17 -18.19
N LEU A 25 -34.58 -40.26 -16.93
CA LEU A 25 -33.99 -39.65 -15.73
C LEU A 25 -32.95 -40.61 -15.10
N GLY A 26 -31.81 -40.13 -14.59
CA GLY A 26 -30.99 -40.94 -13.67
C GLY A 26 -29.47 -40.70 -13.58
N ILE A 27 -29.03 -39.92 -12.57
CA ILE A 27 -28.16 -40.35 -11.45
C ILE A 27 -26.82 -41.11 -11.71
N LEU A 28 -25.77 -40.65 -11.00
CA LEU A 28 -24.50 -41.31 -10.58
C LEU A 28 -23.38 -41.61 -11.61
N LEU A 29 -22.24 -40.92 -11.43
CA LEU A 29 -20.86 -41.41 -11.63
C LEU A 29 -19.87 -40.36 -11.06
N ALA A 30 -18.69 -40.68 -10.51
CA ALA A 30 -18.27 -41.77 -9.61
C ALA A 30 -16.99 -41.29 -8.86
N LEU A 31 -16.69 -41.88 -7.71
CA LEU A 31 -15.48 -41.61 -6.91
C LEU A 31 -14.20 -42.10 -7.60
N VAL A 32 -13.09 -41.34 -7.50
CA VAL A 32 -11.77 -41.90 -7.16
C VAL A 32 -11.03 -40.91 -6.25
N CYS A 33 -10.78 -41.30 -5.01
CA CYS A 33 -9.76 -40.69 -4.17
C CYS A 33 -8.41 -41.35 -4.46
N ALA A 34 -7.35 -40.56 -4.63
CA ALA A 34 -5.98 -41.05 -4.56
C ALA A 34 -5.19 -40.12 -3.63
N ALA A 35 -4.78 -40.63 -2.47
CA ALA A 35 -3.99 -39.89 -1.51
C ALA A 35 -2.53 -39.81 -1.98
N VAL A 36 -1.92 -38.62 -1.87
CA VAL A 36 -0.47 -38.46 -1.91
C VAL A 36 -0.01 -38.02 -0.53
N LEU A 37 0.61 -38.96 0.17
CA LEU A 37 1.36 -38.79 1.41
C LEU A 37 2.82 -39.15 1.10
N LEU A 38 3.76 -38.68 1.93
CA LEU A 38 5.24 -38.70 1.76
C LEU A 38 5.77 -37.48 0.97
N THR A 39 6.76 -36.72 1.45
CA THR A 39 7.55 -36.82 2.69
C THR A 39 7.94 -35.43 3.20
N ALA A 40 7.81 -35.18 4.50
CA ALA A 40 8.49 -34.07 5.14
C ALA A 40 9.99 -34.42 5.28
N LEU A 41 10.87 -33.58 4.74
CA LEU A 41 12.28 -33.54 5.11
C LEU A 41 12.49 -32.45 6.17
N PRO A 42 13.36 -32.66 7.17
CA PRO A 42 13.57 -31.70 8.25
C PRO A 42 14.61 -30.66 7.85
N ASP A 43 14.16 -29.47 7.43
CA ASP A 43 15.06 -28.32 7.33
C ASP A 43 15.49 -27.88 8.74
N HIS A 44 16.77 -28.13 9.03
CA HIS A 44 17.44 -27.69 10.25
C HIS A 44 17.86 -26.23 10.12
N ASP A 45 16.95 -25.31 10.41
CA ASP A 45 17.25 -23.95 10.88
C ASP A 45 16.17 -23.51 11.88
N ARG A 46 16.25 -24.06 13.10
CA ARG A 46 15.40 -23.67 14.23
C ARG A 46 16.10 -22.63 15.10
N GLU A 47 15.97 -21.36 14.73
CA GLU A 47 16.06 -20.26 15.69
C GLU A 47 14.65 -19.73 16.02
N GLY A 48 14.27 -19.84 17.30
CA GLY A 48 13.23 -19.01 17.93
C GLY A 48 11.75 -19.21 17.55
N GLY A 49 11.40 -19.98 16.51
CA GLY A 49 10.03 -20.07 15.99
C GLY A 49 8.97 -20.61 16.95
N GLY A 50 8.28 -19.72 17.67
CA GLY A 50 6.99 -20.02 18.30
C GLY A 50 5.93 -20.37 17.24
N ALA A 51 4.96 -21.21 17.58
CA ALA A 51 3.96 -21.69 16.64
C ALA A 51 3.08 -20.53 16.10
N CYS A 52 3.41 -20.06 14.89
CA CYS A 52 2.55 -19.18 14.10
C CYS A 52 1.14 -19.78 13.95
N THR A 53 0.12 -18.93 14.01
CA THR A 53 -1.29 -19.33 13.95
C THR A 53 -2.01 -18.47 12.92
N ALA A 54 -2.88 -19.07 12.11
CA ALA A 54 -3.68 -18.35 11.12
C ALA A 54 -4.35 -17.09 11.70
N ARG A 55 -4.32 -15.99 10.93
CA ARG A 55 -4.93 -14.71 11.32
C ARG A 55 -5.94 -14.22 10.30
N THR A 56 -7.08 -13.76 10.81
CA THR A 56 -8.10 -13.06 10.05
C THR A 56 -8.73 -11.95 10.89
N LEU A 57 -9.42 -11.03 10.23
CA LEU A 57 -10.13 -9.93 10.88
C LEU A 57 -11.38 -10.45 11.61
N ARG A 58 -11.46 -10.23 12.93
CA ARG A 58 -12.69 -10.50 13.71
C ARG A 58 -13.67 -9.34 13.63
N SER A 59 -13.16 -8.14 13.87
CA SER A 59 -13.95 -6.91 14.01
C SER A 59 -13.12 -5.69 13.64
N TRP A 60 -13.81 -4.66 13.18
CA TRP A 60 -13.23 -3.33 12.96
C TRP A 60 -14.21 -2.26 13.44
N THR A 61 -13.72 -1.05 13.73
CA THR A 61 -14.55 0.10 14.11
C THR A 61 -13.84 1.40 13.72
N ALA A 62 -14.55 2.41 13.22
CA ALA A 62 -13.97 3.70 12.87
C ALA A 62 -13.39 4.43 14.11
N ASP A 63 -12.16 4.93 14.01
CA ASP A 63 -11.56 5.78 15.04
C ASP A 63 -11.90 7.25 14.77
N ALA A 64 -13.11 7.63 15.19
CA ALA A 64 -13.60 9.00 15.06
C ALA A 64 -12.74 10.03 15.80
N ARG A 65 -11.99 9.63 16.83
CA ARG A 65 -11.12 10.53 17.61
C ARG A 65 -9.89 10.89 16.80
N LEU A 66 -9.21 9.91 16.21
CA LEU A 66 -8.01 10.14 15.40
C LEU A 66 -8.36 10.83 14.07
N THR A 67 -9.43 10.40 13.38
CA THR A 67 -9.96 11.11 12.20
C THR A 67 -10.36 12.55 12.53
N GLY A 68 -11.01 12.77 13.68
CA GLY A 68 -11.38 14.11 14.16
C GLY A 68 -10.20 15.00 14.49
N GLU A 69 -9.09 14.45 15.02
CA GLU A 69 -7.88 15.24 15.32
C GLU A 69 -7.19 15.73 14.04
N PHE A 70 -7.17 14.93 12.97
CA PHE A 70 -6.68 15.37 11.66
C PHE A 70 -7.57 16.44 11.02
N ALA A 71 -8.89 16.30 11.11
CA ALA A 71 -9.80 17.35 10.67
C ALA A 71 -9.58 18.66 11.45
N ARG A 72 -9.61 18.59 12.79
CA ARG A 72 -9.34 19.72 13.69
C ARG A 72 -7.97 20.37 13.45
N TYR A 73 -6.97 19.62 13.02
CA TYR A 73 -5.66 20.18 12.68
C TYR A 73 -5.70 20.99 11.39
N GLY A 74 -6.26 20.39 10.32
CA GLY A 74 -6.29 20.98 8.99
C GLY A 74 -7.38 22.03 8.76
N ASP A 75 -8.40 22.11 9.63
CA ASP A 75 -9.46 23.13 9.61
C ASP A 75 -9.08 24.39 10.43
N ASP A 76 -7.86 24.43 10.97
CA ASP A 76 -7.38 25.50 11.84
C ASP A 76 -6.89 26.71 11.04
N ALA A 77 -7.82 27.60 10.68
CA ALA A 77 -7.57 28.84 9.96
C ALA A 77 -6.61 29.83 10.66
N GLY A 78 -6.15 29.54 11.88
CA GLY A 78 -5.09 30.30 12.55
C GLY A 78 -3.69 30.03 11.99
N ARG A 79 -3.53 29.05 11.10
CA ARG A 79 -2.26 28.66 10.47
C ARG A 79 -2.40 28.70 8.95
N THR A 80 -1.48 29.37 8.27
CA THR A 80 -1.63 29.76 6.86
C THR A 80 -0.74 29.01 5.89
N ASP A 81 0.14 28.14 6.38
CA ASP A 81 1.11 27.32 5.64
C ASP A 81 1.17 25.87 6.14
N ASP A 82 0.31 25.51 7.09
CA ASP A 82 0.23 24.17 7.71
C ASP A 82 -0.44 23.12 6.80
N TRP A 83 -0.29 21.85 7.19
CA TRP A 83 -0.97 20.70 6.59
C TRP A 83 -2.50 20.86 6.67
N THR A 84 -3.19 20.72 5.54
CA THR A 84 -4.66 20.76 5.45
C THR A 84 -5.27 19.45 4.95
N GLY A 85 -4.47 18.56 4.38
CA GLY A 85 -4.85 17.26 3.86
C GLY A 85 -3.73 16.65 3.03
N GLY A 86 -3.57 15.34 3.03
CA GLY A 86 -2.53 14.64 2.29
C GLY A 86 -2.68 13.13 2.40
N ASP A 87 -1.91 12.40 1.60
CA ASP A 87 -1.98 10.94 1.48
C ASP A 87 -0.66 10.23 1.84
N GLY A 88 -0.61 8.92 1.68
CA GLY A 88 0.44 8.01 2.18
C GLY A 88 0.25 7.69 3.66
N THR A 89 0.13 8.74 4.48
CA THR A 89 -0.22 8.66 5.92
C THR A 89 0.63 7.62 6.66
N HIS A 90 1.95 7.79 6.65
CA HIS A 90 2.87 6.95 7.41
C HIS A 90 3.21 7.59 8.75
N SER A 91 3.66 6.80 9.72
CA SER A 91 4.00 7.31 11.05
C SER A 91 5.18 6.56 11.67
N VAL A 92 5.87 7.24 12.60
CA VAL A 92 6.88 6.62 13.47
C VAL A 92 6.89 7.29 14.85
N ARG A 93 7.00 6.48 15.91
CA ARG A 93 7.23 6.97 17.28
C ARG A 93 8.68 7.43 17.44
N LEU A 94 8.86 8.62 17.97
CA LEU A 94 10.17 9.20 18.31
C LEU A 94 10.59 8.78 19.73
N PRO A 95 11.90 8.79 20.08
CA PRO A 95 12.36 8.42 21.42
C PRO A 95 11.81 9.31 22.53
N ASP A 96 11.53 10.57 22.21
CA ASP A 96 10.86 11.52 23.11
C ASP A 96 9.33 11.32 23.17
N GLY A 97 8.80 10.20 22.70
CA GLY A 97 7.39 9.82 22.82
C GLY A 97 6.41 10.57 21.91
N ARG A 98 6.87 11.57 21.14
CA ARG A 98 6.11 12.16 20.04
C ARG A 98 5.90 11.11 18.93
N VAL A 99 4.96 11.38 18.02
CA VAL A 99 4.81 10.63 16.77
C VAL A 99 5.03 11.59 15.60
N LEU A 100 5.94 11.23 14.71
CA LEU A 100 6.14 11.90 13.44
C LEU A 100 5.21 11.25 12.40
N TRP A 101 4.33 12.05 11.81
CA TRP A 101 3.53 11.65 10.66
C TRP A 101 4.19 12.15 9.38
N LEU A 102 4.18 11.32 8.35
CA LEU A 102 4.80 11.54 7.05
C LEU A 102 3.74 11.37 5.97
N PHE A 103 3.66 12.33 5.06
CA PHE A 103 2.70 12.33 3.97
C PHE A 103 3.41 12.47 2.63
N SER A 104 2.76 11.93 1.61
CA SER A 104 3.08 12.06 0.20
C SER A 104 2.43 13.34 -0.33
N ASP A 105 1.62 13.28 -1.39
CA ASP A 105 1.03 14.49 -1.97
C ASP A 105 0.16 15.18 -0.90
N THR A 106 0.48 16.45 -0.59
CA THR A 106 -0.06 17.20 0.55
C THR A 106 -0.51 18.59 0.14
N TYR A 107 -1.76 18.92 0.44
CA TYR A 107 -2.25 20.31 0.45
C TYR A 107 -1.82 21.04 1.72
N LEU A 108 -1.23 22.21 1.53
CA LEU A 108 -0.93 23.17 2.59
C LEU A 108 -1.86 24.39 2.47
N GLY A 109 -1.85 25.23 3.50
CA GLY A 109 -2.42 26.57 3.42
C GLY A 109 -3.68 26.78 4.25
N LEU A 110 -4.57 27.66 3.78
CA LEU A 110 -5.80 28.03 4.47
C LEU A 110 -6.96 27.08 4.11
N VAL A 111 -7.76 26.72 5.11
CA VAL A 111 -9.08 26.12 4.95
C VAL A 111 -10.15 27.10 5.43
N HIS A 112 -11.18 27.24 4.60
CA HIS A 112 -12.35 28.06 4.84
C HIS A 112 -13.49 27.22 5.43
N GLY A 113 -14.25 27.83 6.33
CA GLY A 113 -15.46 27.22 6.89
C GLY A 113 -16.60 27.10 5.86
N PRO A 114 -17.62 26.28 6.14
CA PRO A 114 -18.81 26.18 5.30
C PRO A 114 -19.64 27.48 5.29
N PRO A 115 -20.43 27.73 4.22
CA PRO A 115 -20.59 26.90 3.03
C PRO A 115 -19.41 27.01 2.06
N ASN A 116 -19.24 25.98 1.22
CA ASN A 116 -18.31 26.03 0.10
C ASN A 116 -18.85 26.89 -1.06
N PRO A 117 -18.06 27.17 -2.12
CA PRO A 117 -18.46 28.06 -3.21
C PRO A 117 -19.66 27.57 -4.05
N VAL A 118 -20.12 26.33 -3.85
CA VAL A 118 -21.32 25.77 -4.50
C VAL A 118 -22.51 25.59 -3.52
N GLY A 119 -22.39 26.14 -2.30
CA GLY A 119 -23.47 26.18 -1.31
C GLY A 119 -23.59 24.94 -0.41
N GLU A 120 -22.67 23.99 -0.50
CA GLU A 120 -22.67 22.78 0.33
C GLU A 120 -22.05 23.07 1.71
N SER A 121 -22.50 22.36 2.75
CA SER A 121 -22.01 22.53 4.13
C SER A 121 -20.68 21.81 4.39
N TYR A 122 -19.67 22.08 3.57
CA TYR A 122 -18.32 21.54 3.70
C TYR A 122 -17.27 22.63 3.92
N ALA A 123 -16.26 22.31 4.73
CA ALA A 123 -15.02 23.08 4.76
C ALA A 123 -14.25 22.87 3.44
N TRP A 124 -13.61 23.92 2.94
CA TRP A 124 -13.08 23.98 1.58
C TRP A 124 -11.77 24.78 1.52
N ARG A 125 -11.05 24.67 0.42
CA ARG A 125 -9.80 25.43 0.15
C ARG A 125 -9.84 25.99 -1.26
N ASP A 126 -9.11 27.07 -1.49
CA ASP A 126 -8.94 27.63 -2.83
C ASP A 126 -8.29 26.61 -3.77
N THR A 127 -8.66 26.62 -5.05
CA THR A 127 -8.09 25.70 -6.06
C THR A 127 -6.60 25.96 -6.35
N SER A 128 -6.08 27.11 -5.90
CA SER A 128 -4.67 27.51 -5.90
C SER A 128 -3.90 27.08 -4.64
N ALA A 129 -4.53 26.38 -3.69
CA ALA A 129 -3.87 25.90 -2.47
C ALA A 129 -2.59 25.10 -2.81
N PRO A 130 -1.44 25.38 -2.16
CA PRO A 130 -0.19 24.68 -2.47
C PRO A 130 -0.30 23.17 -2.30
N LEU A 131 0.12 22.42 -3.32
CA LEU A 131 0.20 20.96 -3.32
C LEU A 131 1.68 20.56 -3.41
N VAL A 132 2.26 20.12 -2.29
CA VAL A 132 3.65 19.65 -2.22
C VAL A 132 3.71 18.13 -2.31
N ARG A 133 4.87 17.59 -2.75
CA ARG A 133 5.06 16.14 -2.96
C ARG A 133 5.29 15.33 -1.70
N ASN A 134 5.65 15.98 -0.59
CA ASN A 134 5.75 15.34 0.71
C ASN A 134 5.65 16.39 1.81
N SER A 135 5.22 15.96 2.99
CA SER A 135 5.20 16.79 4.20
C SER A 135 5.34 15.93 5.45
N ALA A 136 5.41 16.58 6.60
CA ALA A 136 5.35 15.90 7.88
C ALA A 136 4.65 16.74 8.95
N VAL A 137 3.98 16.07 9.89
CA VAL A 137 3.30 16.71 11.03
C VAL A 137 3.69 15.99 12.32
N VAL A 138 4.04 16.78 13.34
CA VAL A 138 4.44 16.25 14.65
C VAL A 138 3.22 16.18 15.57
N MET A 139 2.94 14.98 16.08
CA MET A 139 1.96 14.72 17.12
C MET A 139 2.65 14.62 18.49
N SER A 140 2.12 15.37 19.45
CA SER A 140 2.52 15.36 20.87
C SER A 140 2.15 14.04 21.57
N ARG A 141 2.78 13.75 22.72
CA ARG A 141 2.57 12.52 23.50
C ARG A 141 1.10 12.29 23.87
N GLU A 142 0.35 13.38 24.04
CA GLU A 142 -1.08 13.41 24.38
C GLU A 142 -1.99 13.14 23.17
N GLY A 143 -1.42 12.77 22.01
CA GLY A 143 -2.18 12.44 20.80
C GLY A 143 -2.74 13.65 20.07
N ARG A 144 -2.14 14.83 20.23
CA ARG A 144 -2.54 16.07 19.52
C ARG A 144 -1.50 16.47 18.49
N LEU A 145 -1.90 16.68 17.25
CA LEU A 145 -1.08 17.24 16.18
C LEU A 145 -0.77 18.70 16.53
N ARG A 146 0.51 19.10 16.42
CA ARG A 146 1.00 20.42 16.87
C ARG A 146 1.65 21.27 15.78
N THR A 147 2.47 20.67 14.93
CA THR A 147 3.38 21.41 14.05
C THR A 147 3.59 20.68 12.74
N THR A 148 3.29 21.34 11.62
CA THR A 148 3.76 20.94 10.29
C THR A 148 5.23 21.33 10.18
N LEU A 149 6.08 20.40 9.74
CA LEU A 149 7.49 20.70 9.48
C LEU A 149 7.62 21.50 8.17
N PRO A 150 8.69 22.30 7.98
CA PRO A 150 8.93 22.99 6.71
C PRO A 150 8.80 22.05 5.51
N ALA A 151 7.96 22.43 4.55
CA ALA A 151 7.52 21.57 3.47
C ALA A 151 7.91 22.14 2.08
N PRO A 152 8.32 21.29 1.12
CA PRO A 152 8.50 19.85 1.23
C PRO A 152 9.66 19.47 2.17
N LEU A 153 9.49 18.39 2.94
CA LEU A 153 10.50 17.91 3.89
C LEU A 153 11.70 17.28 3.17
N PHE A 154 11.43 16.60 2.05
CA PHE A 154 12.41 16.01 1.15
C PHE A 154 12.34 16.76 -0.18
N PRO A 155 13.41 17.44 -0.63
CA PRO A 155 13.41 18.14 -1.90
C PRO A 155 13.25 17.15 -3.06
N ASP A 156 12.64 17.58 -4.15
CA ASP A 156 12.49 16.74 -5.34
C ASP A 156 13.86 16.41 -6.00
N PRO A 157 14.03 15.23 -6.63
CA PRO A 157 15.29 14.87 -7.29
C PRO A 157 15.65 15.75 -8.50
N GLY A 158 14.67 16.41 -9.09
CA GLY A 158 14.81 17.28 -10.26
C GLY A 158 13.46 17.56 -10.94
N PRO A 159 13.44 18.33 -12.04
CA PRO A 159 12.21 18.66 -12.75
C PRO A 159 11.44 17.40 -13.17
N GLY A 160 10.14 17.36 -12.87
CA GLY A 160 9.27 16.22 -13.18
C GLY A 160 9.57 14.95 -12.38
N GLN A 161 10.36 15.02 -11.31
CA GLN A 161 10.63 13.91 -10.40
C GLN A 161 10.18 14.27 -8.99
N TRP A 162 9.82 13.28 -8.18
CA TRP A 162 9.38 13.52 -6.81
C TRP A 162 9.71 12.39 -5.85
N ARG A 163 9.57 12.67 -4.55
CA ARG A 163 9.78 11.75 -3.43
C ARG A 163 8.52 11.60 -2.58
N TRP A 164 8.09 10.36 -2.40
CA TRP A 164 7.00 9.96 -1.50
C TRP A 164 7.54 9.15 -0.32
N PRO A 165 7.40 9.61 0.95
CA PRO A 165 7.79 8.83 2.12
C PRO A 165 6.78 7.71 2.38
N VAL A 166 7.27 6.47 2.53
CA VAL A 166 6.44 5.25 2.57
C VAL A 166 6.64 4.36 3.79
N ALA A 167 7.69 4.59 4.57
CA ALA A 167 7.84 4.03 5.91
C ALA A 167 8.91 4.81 6.67
N ALA A 168 8.89 4.73 7.99
CA ALA A 168 9.96 5.28 8.81
C ALA A 168 10.32 4.38 9.99
N ARG A 169 11.56 4.55 10.46
CA ARG A 169 12.13 3.85 11.61
C ARG A 169 13.01 4.79 12.40
N VAL A 170 13.01 4.63 13.72
CA VAL A 170 14.12 5.10 14.55
C VAL A 170 15.12 3.95 14.62
N GLU A 171 16.38 4.24 14.32
CA GLU A 171 17.49 3.30 14.47
C GLU A 171 18.79 4.03 14.85
N PRO A 172 19.81 3.32 15.36
CA PRO A 172 21.14 3.88 15.53
C PRO A 172 21.68 4.49 14.23
N ARG A 173 22.39 5.62 14.32
CA ARG A 173 23.06 6.29 13.18
C ARG A 173 23.94 5.34 12.37
N SER A 174 24.62 4.45 13.08
CA SER A 174 25.45 3.37 12.58
C SER A 174 25.42 2.21 13.58
N PRO A 175 25.80 0.98 13.19
CA PRO A 175 25.89 -0.15 14.10
C PRO A 175 26.73 0.15 15.36
N GLY A 176 26.14 -0.04 16.54
CA GLY A 176 26.77 0.26 17.83
C GLY A 176 26.77 1.74 18.25
N SER A 177 26.20 2.65 17.45
CA SER A 177 26.01 4.05 17.83
C SER A 177 24.99 4.20 18.97
N SER A 178 25.27 5.09 19.92
CA SER A 178 24.31 5.58 20.91
C SER A 178 23.47 6.76 20.40
N GLU A 179 23.89 7.43 19.32
CA GLU A 179 23.08 8.41 18.62
C GLU A 179 22.06 7.68 17.72
N GLU A 180 20.77 8.00 17.92
CA GLU A 180 19.66 7.54 17.08
C GLU A 180 19.27 8.57 16.01
N VAL A 181 18.68 8.10 14.92
CA VAL A 181 18.10 8.93 13.84
C VAL A 181 16.77 8.37 13.37
N VAL A 182 15.97 9.22 12.72
CA VAL A 182 14.86 8.73 11.90
C VAL A 182 15.39 8.41 10.50
N ARG A 183 15.22 7.17 10.06
CA ARG A 183 15.30 6.79 8.65
C ARG A 183 13.91 6.85 8.04
N VAL A 184 13.82 7.43 6.86
CA VAL A 184 12.57 7.46 6.09
C VAL A 184 12.80 6.77 4.75
N LEU A 185 12.15 5.64 4.55
CA LEU A 185 12.06 4.94 3.26
C LEU A 185 11.20 5.78 2.33
N MET A 186 11.68 6.00 1.11
CA MET A 186 11.02 6.82 0.10
C MET A 186 11.01 6.13 -1.25
N TRP A 187 9.93 6.35 -1.98
CA TRP A 187 9.85 6.07 -3.40
C TRP A 187 10.18 7.31 -4.20
N THR A 188 11.06 7.16 -5.19
CA THR A 188 11.19 8.15 -6.26
C THR A 188 10.37 7.74 -7.47
N ARG A 189 9.76 8.74 -8.08
CA ARG A 189 9.03 8.62 -9.34
C ARG A 189 9.39 9.76 -10.27
N THR A 190 9.15 9.55 -11.56
CA THR A 190 9.27 10.56 -12.61
C THR A 190 7.97 10.67 -13.41
N THR A 191 7.70 11.82 -14.03
CA THR A 191 6.51 12.06 -14.84
C THR A 191 6.29 10.92 -15.84
N GLY A 192 5.11 10.31 -15.77
CA GLY A 192 4.70 9.20 -16.63
C GLY A 192 3.58 9.57 -17.59
N GLN A 193 3.26 8.61 -18.44
CA GLN A 193 2.02 8.55 -19.22
C GLN A 193 1.27 7.28 -18.81
N ALA A 194 0.01 7.14 -19.24
CA ALA A 194 -0.75 5.92 -18.99
C ALA A 194 0.04 4.65 -19.43
N PRO A 195 0.06 3.58 -18.62
CA PRO A 195 -0.70 3.36 -17.39
C PRO A 195 -0.14 4.03 -16.12
N TRP A 196 1.10 4.52 -16.10
CA TRP A 196 1.75 5.15 -14.94
C TRP A 196 1.37 6.63 -14.78
N ILE A 197 0.06 6.91 -14.66
CA ILE A 197 -0.47 8.27 -14.46
C ILE A 197 0.01 8.91 -13.14
N TYR A 198 0.34 8.08 -12.15
CA TYR A 198 0.93 8.47 -10.86
C TYR A 198 2.47 8.46 -10.89
N GLY A 199 3.06 8.61 -12.08
CA GLY A 199 4.51 8.61 -12.29
C GLY A 199 5.13 7.22 -12.42
N VAL A 200 6.16 7.11 -13.25
CA VAL A 200 6.92 5.88 -13.47
C VAL A 200 7.84 5.62 -12.26
N PRO A 201 7.85 4.40 -11.69
CA PRO A 201 8.74 4.06 -10.57
C PRO A 201 10.21 4.12 -10.99
N THR A 202 11.08 4.74 -10.18
CA THR A 202 12.52 4.89 -10.51
C THR A 202 13.48 4.25 -9.51
N SER A 203 13.36 4.55 -8.21
CA SER A 203 14.26 4.02 -7.18
C SER A 203 13.63 3.99 -5.80
N THR A 204 14.18 3.16 -4.92
CA THR A 204 13.96 3.26 -3.47
C THR A 204 15.14 4.01 -2.85
N GLU A 205 14.83 4.97 -1.96
CA GLU A 205 15.81 5.78 -1.24
C GLU A 205 15.53 5.77 0.26
N VAL A 206 16.55 6.11 1.05
CA VAL A 206 16.43 6.31 2.50
C VAL A 206 16.95 7.69 2.86
N ALA A 207 16.07 8.55 3.38
CA ALA A 207 16.45 9.80 4.00
C ALA A 207 16.85 9.58 5.47
N THR A 208 17.72 10.46 5.99
CA THR A 208 18.12 10.49 7.40
C THR A 208 17.75 11.84 8.01
N LEU A 209 16.94 11.83 9.06
CA LEU A 209 16.61 13.01 9.86
C LEU A 209 17.32 12.95 11.22
N SER A 210 17.83 14.09 11.70
CA SER A 210 18.38 14.21 13.05
C SER A 210 17.29 14.05 14.12
N LEU A 211 17.69 13.65 15.32
CA LEU A 211 16.84 13.72 16.52
C LEU A 211 17.44 14.72 17.53
N PRO A 212 16.62 15.45 18.31
CA PRO A 212 15.15 15.51 18.27
C PRO A 212 14.58 16.48 17.20
N ASP A 213 15.46 17.20 16.49
CA ASP A 213 15.12 18.35 15.63
C ASP A 213 14.46 18.00 14.28
N LEU A 214 14.53 16.74 13.83
CA LEU A 214 13.97 16.25 12.57
C LEU A 214 14.52 16.95 11.30
N ARG A 215 15.76 17.44 11.35
CA ARG A 215 16.41 18.10 10.19
C ARG A 215 16.96 17.05 9.23
N LEU A 216 16.71 17.23 7.93
CA LEU A 216 17.27 16.38 6.88
C LEU A 216 18.81 16.49 6.86
N GLN A 217 19.49 15.36 7.06
CA GLN A 217 20.96 15.25 7.05
C GLN A 217 21.49 14.68 5.74
N GLY A 218 20.69 13.90 5.01
CA GLY A 218 21.09 13.28 3.75
C GLY A 218 20.05 12.29 3.22
N ILE A 219 20.20 11.93 1.95
CA ILE A 219 19.37 10.94 1.24
C ILE A 219 20.31 9.96 0.53
N THR A 220 20.05 8.67 0.64
CA THR A 220 20.84 7.60 0.03
C THR A 220 19.96 6.71 -0.82
N THR A 221 20.28 6.57 -2.12
CA THR A 221 19.59 5.61 -2.99
C THR A 221 20.01 4.19 -2.63
N VAL A 222 19.08 3.36 -2.16
CA VAL A 222 19.34 1.96 -1.80
C VAL A 222 19.11 0.99 -2.95
N LEU A 223 18.23 1.34 -3.89
CA LEU A 223 17.93 0.52 -5.06
C LEU A 223 17.50 1.38 -6.25
N ASP A 224 18.39 1.60 -7.21
CA ASP A 224 18.10 2.24 -8.49
C ASP A 224 17.65 1.21 -9.54
N GLN A 225 16.50 1.44 -10.15
CA GLN A 225 15.92 0.56 -11.17
C GLN A 225 15.67 1.27 -12.51
N ARG A 226 16.20 2.47 -12.71
CA ARG A 226 16.09 3.20 -13.98
C ARG A 226 16.67 2.43 -15.17
N SER A 227 17.63 1.54 -14.91
CA SER A 227 18.22 0.61 -15.88
C SER A 227 17.33 -0.59 -16.25
N VAL A 228 16.27 -0.88 -15.49
CA VAL A 228 15.27 -1.91 -15.82
C VAL A 228 14.35 -1.33 -16.91
N PRO A 229 14.37 -1.81 -18.17
CA PRO A 229 13.68 -1.10 -19.26
C PRO A 229 12.16 -1.16 -19.16
N ASP A 230 11.62 -2.29 -18.71
CA ASP A 230 10.19 -2.48 -18.46
C ASP A 230 9.84 -1.97 -17.05
N ALA A 231 9.14 -0.82 -17.00
CA ALA A 231 8.71 -0.24 -15.73
C ALA A 231 7.73 -1.12 -14.94
N SER A 232 7.03 -2.08 -15.57
CA SER A 232 6.14 -3.01 -14.86
C SER A 232 6.88 -4.16 -14.15
N GLN A 233 8.19 -4.27 -14.36
CA GLN A 233 9.08 -5.18 -13.62
C GLN A 233 9.82 -4.45 -12.47
N ARG A 234 9.58 -3.15 -12.29
CA ARG A 234 10.20 -2.38 -11.22
C ARG A 234 9.43 -2.57 -9.92
N VAL A 235 10.17 -2.82 -8.84
CA VAL A 235 9.64 -3.04 -7.49
C VAL A 235 10.07 -1.88 -6.59
N LEU A 236 9.10 -1.18 -6.02
CA LEU A 236 9.35 -0.12 -5.05
C LEU A 236 9.24 -0.70 -3.64
N PHE A 237 10.38 -0.84 -2.96
CA PHE A 237 10.43 -1.31 -1.57
C PHE A 237 10.16 -0.17 -0.60
N GLY A 238 9.58 -0.49 0.55
CA GLY A 238 9.26 0.46 1.61
C GLY A 238 7.77 0.62 1.93
N THR A 239 6.85 -0.15 1.34
CA THR A 239 5.41 -0.10 1.71
C THR A 239 5.18 -0.35 3.20
N SER A 240 5.98 -1.25 3.77
CA SER A 240 6.11 -1.45 5.20
C SER A 240 7.52 -1.92 5.52
N ALA A 241 8.00 -1.50 6.69
CA ALA A 241 9.15 -2.11 7.36
C ALA A 241 8.64 -2.85 8.60
N VAL A 242 9.12 -4.07 8.84
CA VAL A 242 8.74 -4.94 9.95
C VAL A 242 9.99 -5.59 10.53
N ASP A 243 10.14 -5.55 11.85
CA ASP A 243 11.34 -6.03 12.53
C ASP A 243 11.11 -7.45 13.07
N GLU A 244 12.05 -8.36 12.84
CA GLU A 244 12.10 -9.68 13.47
C GLU A 244 13.56 -10.14 13.65
N GLY A 245 13.92 -10.55 14.87
CA GLY A 245 15.30 -10.89 15.23
C GLY A 245 16.25 -9.72 14.95
N ASP A 246 17.34 -10.02 14.24
CA ASP A 246 18.36 -9.06 13.82
C ASP A 246 18.03 -8.34 12.49
N TRP A 247 16.87 -8.63 11.89
CA TRP A 247 16.50 -8.15 10.56
C TRP A 247 15.34 -7.15 10.58
N THR A 248 15.44 -6.15 9.71
CA THR A 248 14.31 -5.35 9.23
C THR A 248 13.89 -5.91 7.88
N TYR A 249 12.71 -6.52 7.82
CA TYR A 249 12.07 -6.93 6.57
C TYR A 249 11.36 -5.72 5.95
N VAL A 250 11.70 -5.40 4.71
CA VAL A 250 11.12 -4.30 3.96
C VAL A 250 10.30 -4.86 2.81
N PHE A 251 9.00 -4.64 2.85
CA PHE A 251 8.08 -5.09 1.80
C PHE A 251 7.97 -4.06 0.68
N GLY A 252 7.67 -4.52 -0.53
CA GLY A 252 7.52 -3.69 -1.71
C GLY A 252 6.50 -4.22 -2.70
N GLY A 253 5.99 -3.36 -3.57
CA GLY A 253 5.07 -3.71 -4.64
C GLY A 253 5.69 -3.48 -6.02
N ASP A 254 5.21 -4.20 -7.04
CA ASP A 254 5.38 -3.76 -8.43
C ASP A 254 4.26 -2.77 -8.84
N ASP A 255 4.58 -1.84 -9.74
CA ASP A 255 3.55 -1.06 -10.46
C ASP A 255 3.17 -1.84 -11.73
N GLY A 256 2.51 -2.99 -11.53
CA GLY A 256 1.98 -3.81 -12.61
C GLY A 256 1.07 -2.99 -13.54
N GLN A 257 1.03 -3.34 -14.83
CA GLN A 257 0.18 -2.64 -15.80
C GLN A 257 -1.30 -2.79 -15.42
N ALA A 258 -1.89 -1.76 -14.82
CA ALA A 258 -3.28 -1.77 -14.33
C ALA A 258 -4.33 -2.11 -15.41
N ALA A 259 -4.02 -1.89 -16.69
CA ALA A 259 -4.88 -2.25 -17.82
C ALA A 259 -4.87 -3.75 -18.18
N SER A 260 -3.89 -4.52 -17.72
CA SER A 260 -3.74 -5.96 -18.02
C SER A 260 -3.63 -6.86 -16.79
N ARG A 261 -3.43 -6.29 -15.59
CA ARG A 261 -3.45 -7.00 -14.31
C ARG A 261 -4.30 -6.24 -13.29
N PRO A 262 -5.35 -6.86 -12.69
CA PRO A 262 -6.20 -6.22 -11.69
C PRO A 262 -5.59 -6.14 -10.29
N ALA A 263 -4.35 -6.61 -10.11
CA ALA A 263 -3.58 -6.51 -8.86
C ALA A 263 -2.06 -6.56 -9.14
N SER A 264 -1.30 -5.85 -8.31
CA SER A 264 0.16 -5.92 -8.22
C SER A 264 0.61 -7.13 -7.41
N LYS A 265 1.91 -7.44 -7.44
CA LYS A 265 2.55 -8.46 -6.61
C LYS A 265 3.32 -7.82 -5.46
N ALA A 266 3.38 -8.52 -4.32
CA ALA A 266 4.21 -8.13 -3.20
C ALA A 266 5.55 -8.90 -3.21
N TYR A 267 6.60 -8.20 -2.81
CA TYR A 267 7.98 -8.64 -2.74
C TYR A 267 8.55 -8.30 -1.35
N VAL A 268 9.66 -8.92 -0.97
CA VAL A 268 10.33 -8.63 0.30
C VAL A 268 11.86 -8.56 0.13
N ALA A 269 12.45 -7.58 0.82
CA ALA A 269 13.87 -7.46 1.08
C ALA A 269 14.12 -7.57 2.59
N ARG A 270 15.35 -7.82 3.00
CA ARG A 270 15.78 -7.71 4.39
C ARG A 270 17.08 -6.92 4.50
N VAL A 271 17.25 -6.25 5.63
CA VAL A 271 18.42 -5.44 5.98
C VAL A 271 18.74 -5.71 7.45
N PRO A 272 20.00 -5.83 7.88
CA PRO A 272 20.31 -5.89 9.30
C PRO A 272 19.80 -4.62 10.01
N ARG A 273 19.23 -4.76 11.21
CA ARG A 273 18.67 -3.63 11.96
C ARG A 273 19.75 -2.58 12.24
N GLY A 274 19.44 -1.30 12.04
CA GLY A 274 20.43 -0.22 12.13
C GLY A 274 21.22 0.07 10.85
N ARG A 275 20.88 -0.56 9.72
CA ARG A 275 21.58 -0.40 8.43
C ARG A 275 20.67 -0.03 7.25
N LEU A 276 19.47 0.53 7.48
CA LEU A 276 18.53 0.84 6.38
C LEU A 276 19.17 1.74 5.31
N ALA A 277 19.99 2.71 5.70
CA ALA A 277 20.69 3.63 4.80
C ALA A 277 21.99 3.07 4.18
N GLU A 278 22.28 1.77 4.29
CA GLU A 278 23.48 1.13 3.73
C GLU A 278 23.11 0.25 2.52
N PRO A 279 23.22 0.72 1.25
CA PRO A 279 22.77 -0.03 0.07
C PRO A 279 23.43 -1.41 -0.11
N GLY A 280 24.64 -1.59 0.44
CA GLY A 280 25.36 -2.86 0.40
C GLY A 280 24.87 -3.91 1.40
N ALA A 281 24.03 -3.53 2.37
CA ALA A 281 23.49 -4.42 3.39
C ALA A 281 22.08 -4.97 3.04
N TRP A 282 21.51 -4.57 1.90
CA TRP A 282 20.20 -5.02 1.45
C TRP A 282 20.28 -6.36 0.71
N GLU A 283 19.54 -7.34 1.20
CA GLU A 283 19.33 -8.64 0.57
C GLU A 283 17.89 -8.76 0.07
N TYR A 284 17.71 -9.30 -1.13
CA TYR A 284 16.41 -9.44 -1.78
C TYR A 284 16.03 -10.90 -1.89
N TRP A 285 14.77 -11.24 -1.65
CA TRP A 285 14.28 -12.60 -1.83
C TRP A 285 14.19 -12.93 -3.32
N ASP A 286 14.93 -13.93 -3.79
CA ASP A 286 14.98 -14.34 -5.21
C ASP A 286 14.04 -15.51 -5.55
N GLY A 287 13.31 -16.03 -4.56
CA GLY A 287 12.40 -17.16 -4.70
C GLY A 287 12.90 -18.45 -4.04
N SER A 288 14.21 -18.54 -3.77
CA SER A 288 14.82 -19.65 -3.04
C SER A 288 15.76 -19.21 -1.91
N GLY A 289 16.34 -18.02 -1.99
CA GLY A 289 17.26 -17.48 -1.01
C GLY A 289 17.26 -15.96 -0.91
N TRP A 290 18.12 -15.46 -0.01
CA TRP A 290 18.36 -14.05 0.20
C TRP A 290 19.66 -13.64 -0.49
N THR A 291 19.57 -12.74 -1.48
CA THR A 291 20.69 -12.43 -2.35
C THR A 291 20.85 -10.91 -2.53
N VAL A 292 22.09 -10.42 -2.35
CA VAL A 292 22.45 -9.00 -2.57
C VAL A 292 22.35 -8.67 -4.05
N ARG A 293 21.64 -7.58 -4.41
CA ARG A 293 21.40 -7.10 -5.80
C ARG A 293 20.71 -8.12 -6.74
N ALA A 294 19.98 -9.10 -6.21
CA ALA A 294 19.17 -9.98 -7.05
C ALA A 294 17.99 -9.26 -7.73
N ARG A 295 17.42 -9.90 -8.76
CA ARG A 295 16.06 -9.59 -9.21
C ARG A 295 15.10 -10.24 -8.20
N PRO A 296 14.23 -9.48 -7.52
CA PRO A 296 13.37 -10.05 -6.48
C PRO A 296 12.26 -10.90 -7.10
N ALA A 297 11.89 -11.99 -6.42
CA ALA A 297 10.73 -12.81 -6.75
C ALA A 297 9.54 -12.46 -5.85
N PRO A 298 8.29 -12.57 -6.37
CA PRO A 298 7.11 -12.23 -5.60
C PRO A 298 6.84 -13.26 -4.51
N VAL A 299 6.48 -12.80 -3.31
CA VAL A 299 6.04 -13.64 -2.19
C VAL A 299 4.52 -13.80 -2.14
N LEU A 300 3.79 -12.87 -2.75
CA LEU A 300 2.33 -12.90 -2.85
C LEU A 300 1.87 -12.31 -4.19
N GLY A 301 0.95 -13.03 -4.85
CA GLY A 301 0.16 -12.54 -5.97
C GLY A 301 0.32 -13.36 -7.26
N ASP A 302 -0.78 -13.94 -7.73
CA ASP A 302 -0.91 -14.48 -9.10
C ASP A 302 -1.14 -13.38 -10.15
N GLY A 303 -1.37 -12.14 -9.71
CA GLY A 303 -1.63 -10.98 -10.58
C GLY A 303 -3.01 -11.01 -11.23
N GLN A 304 -3.94 -11.80 -10.68
CA GLN A 304 -5.30 -11.98 -11.18
C GLN A 304 -6.34 -12.04 -10.03
N ARG A 305 -6.26 -13.07 -9.17
CA ARG A 305 -7.19 -13.31 -8.05
C ARG A 305 -6.58 -12.99 -6.70
N THR A 306 -5.25 -13.00 -6.63
CA THR A 306 -4.46 -12.69 -5.44
C THR A 306 -3.39 -11.68 -5.80
N GLY A 307 -3.08 -10.80 -4.85
CA GLY A 307 -2.12 -9.73 -5.04
C GLY A 307 -2.39 -8.59 -4.07
N VAL A 308 -1.80 -7.45 -4.37
CA VAL A 308 -1.87 -6.23 -3.57
C VAL A 308 -2.23 -5.03 -4.45
N GLY A 309 -2.72 -3.96 -3.86
CA GLY A 309 -2.65 -2.61 -4.45
C GLY A 309 -1.21 -2.11 -4.51
N SER A 310 -0.99 -0.96 -5.18
CA SER A 310 0.32 -0.31 -5.26
C SER A 310 0.92 -0.01 -3.88
N ALA A 311 0.07 0.34 -2.90
CA ALA A 311 0.43 0.39 -1.49
C ALA A 311 -0.37 -0.64 -0.66
N PHE A 312 0.28 -1.13 0.38
CA PHE A 312 -0.24 -2.10 1.34
C PHE A 312 0.61 -1.99 2.61
N THR A 313 0.19 -2.61 3.70
CA THR A 313 0.96 -2.58 4.95
C THR A 313 1.08 -3.97 5.55
N VAL A 314 2.16 -4.20 6.29
CA VAL A 314 2.42 -5.48 6.97
C VAL A 314 2.68 -5.22 8.45
N VAL A 315 2.07 -6.04 9.31
CA VAL A 315 2.22 -6.03 10.76
C VAL A 315 2.56 -7.41 11.30
N ARG A 316 3.01 -7.46 12.56
CA ARG A 316 3.19 -8.69 13.34
C ARG A 316 2.10 -8.81 14.38
N ASP A 317 1.43 -9.96 14.42
CA ASP A 317 0.57 -10.38 15.53
C ASP A 317 1.14 -11.68 16.11
N GLY A 318 1.83 -11.57 17.24
CA GLY A 318 2.66 -12.65 17.78
C GLY A 318 3.71 -13.12 16.76
N GLY A 319 3.70 -14.43 16.48
CA GLY A 319 4.56 -15.06 15.47
C GLY A 319 4.00 -15.05 14.04
N THR A 320 2.96 -14.28 13.75
CA THR A 320 2.30 -14.27 12.44
C THR A 320 2.43 -12.91 11.77
N TYR A 321 2.85 -12.90 10.50
CA TYR A 321 2.78 -11.74 9.62
C TYR A 321 1.36 -11.59 9.09
N VAL A 322 0.85 -10.36 9.09
CA VAL A 322 -0.46 -10.03 8.50
C VAL A 322 -0.31 -8.82 7.60
N LEU A 323 -0.72 -8.97 6.34
CA LEU A 323 -0.70 -7.95 5.31
C LEU A 323 -2.11 -7.43 5.09
N PHE A 324 -2.30 -6.11 5.07
CA PHE A 324 -3.56 -5.46 4.68
C PHE A 324 -3.36 -4.70 3.38
N THR A 325 -4.31 -4.82 2.45
CA THR A 325 -4.25 -4.21 1.13
C THR A 325 -5.65 -3.95 0.58
N MET A 326 -5.81 -3.06 -0.39
CA MET A 326 -7.06 -2.97 -1.14
C MET A 326 -7.31 -4.29 -1.89
N ALA A 327 -8.56 -4.73 -1.97
CA ALA A 327 -8.93 -5.94 -2.69
C ALA A 327 -8.60 -5.84 -4.20
N ALA A 328 -8.38 -6.98 -4.86
CA ALA A 328 -8.13 -7.00 -6.31
C ALA A 328 -9.36 -6.55 -7.12
N GLY A 329 -9.11 -5.90 -8.26
CA GLY A 329 -10.18 -5.42 -9.17
C GLY A 329 -11.04 -4.30 -8.58
N THR A 330 -12.27 -4.15 -9.07
CA THR A 330 -13.16 -3.02 -8.72
C THR A 330 -13.59 -3.00 -7.25
N ALA A 331 -13.58 -4.13 -6.56
CA ALA A 331 -13.80 -4.18 -5.11
C ALA A 331 -12.74 -3.37 -4.33
N GLY A 332 -11.53 -3.24 -4.89
CA GLY A 332 -10.44 -2.45 -4.32
C GLY A 332 -10.71 -0.95 -4.22
N LEU A 333 -11.76 -0.43 -4.84
CA LEU A 333 -12.16 0.97 -4.65
C LEU A 333 -12.74 1.25 -3.26
N THR A 334 -13.28 0.23 -2.58
CA THR A 334 -14.02 0.42 -1.31
C THR A 334 -13.70 -0.61 -0.24
N THR A 335 -12.92 -1.65 -0.56
CA THR A 335 -12.75 -2.84 0.29
C THR A 335 -11.29 -3.15 0.55
N ILE A 336 -10.93 -3.21 1.83
CA ILE A 336 -9.63 -3.68 2.32
C ILE A 336 -9.75 -5.18 2.60
N THR A 337 -8.77 -5.95 2.16
CA THR A 337 -8.62 -7.37 2.46
C THR A 337 -7.31 -7.64 3.20
N SER A 338 -7.10 -8.90 3.62
CA SER A 338 -5.91 -9.29 4.37
C SER A 338 -5.37 -10.66 3.97
N TYR A 339 -4.06 -10.83 4.12
CA TYR A 339 -3.33 -12.09 3.97
C TYR A 339 -2.49 -12.35 5.23
N TRP A 340 -2.14 -13.61 5.51
CA TRP A 340 -1.23 -13.94 6.62
C TRP A 340 -0.16 -14.96 6.21
N ALA A 341 0.98 -14.94 6.90
CA ALA A 341 2.07 -15.88 6.71
C ALA A 341 2.84 -16.13 8.01
N CYS A 342 3.53 -17.27 8.10
CA CYS A 342 4.42 -17.59 9.22
C CYS A 342 5.88 -17.16 8.99
N SER A 343 6.22 -16.76 7.77
CA SER A 343 7.52 -16.24 7.35
C SER A 343 7.26 -15.02 6.44
N PRO A 344 8.13 -14.00 6.42
CA PRO A 344 8.00 -12.88 5.50
C PRO A 344 8.07 -13.32 4.02
N THR A 345 8.73 -14.45 3.73
CA THR A 345 8.82 -15.05 2.39
C THR A 345 7.60 -15.90 2.01
N GLY A 346 6.65 -16.09 2.92
CA GLY A 346 5.47 -16.92 2.74
C GLY A 346 5.65 -18.38 3.18
N PRO A 347 4.78 -19.31 2.73
CA PRO A 347 3.64 -19.06 1.84
C PRO A 347 2.63 -18.09 2.47
N TRP A 348 2.11 -17.17 1.65
CA TRP A 348 1.07 -16.23 2.05
C TRP A 348 -0.32 -16.82 1.80
N HIS A 349 -1.15 -16.83 2.85
CA HIS A 349 -2.48 -17.41 2.84
C HIS A 349 -3.54 -16.31 2.81
N GLY A 350 -4.52 -16.42 1.90
CA GLY A 350 -5.63 -15.49 1.77
C GLY A 350 -6.13 -15.36 0.31
N PRO A 351 -6.94 -14.33 0.00
CA PRO A 351 -7.42 -13.30 0.93
C PRO A 351 -8.28 -13.92 2.04
N THR A 352 -8.18 -13.38 3.26
CA THR A 352 -9.08 -13.72 4.38
C THR A 352 -10.23 -12.72 4.45
N ARG A 353 -10.90 -12.59 5.60
CA ARG A 353 -12.04 -11.68 5.76
C ARG A 353 -11.67 -10.23 5.42
N SER A 354 -12.41 -9.68 4.45
CA SER A 354 -12.34 -8.28 4.04
C SER A 354 -13.28 -7.39 4.84
N PHE A 355 -13.08 -6.08 4.76
CA PHE A 355 -14.00 -5.06 5.27
C PHE A 355 -14.00 -3.82 4.39
N SER A 356 -15.09 -3.06 4.42
CA SER A 356 -15.24 -1.79 3.71
C SER A 356 -15.36 -0.67 4.73
N PRO A 357 -14.33 0.17 4.95
CA PRO A 357 -14.38 1.23 5.94
C PRO A 357 -15.30 2.39 5.49
N SER A 358 -15.68 3.26 6.42
CA SER A 358 -16.65 4.32 6.18
C SER A 358 -16.09 5.45 5.29
N LEU A 359 -16.54 5.51 4.05
CA LEU A 359 -16.22 6.58 3.10
C LEU A 359 -17.08 7.84 3.31
N PRO A 360 -16.64 9.03 2.84
CA PRO A 360 -17.52 10.18 2.64
C PRO A 360 -18.67 9.87 1.68
N GLN A 361 -19.66 10.76 1.59
CA GLN A 361 -20.67 10.70 0.53
C GLN A 361 -20.10 11.17 -0.81
N GLY A 362 -20.55 10.55 -1.91
CA GLY A 362 -20.16 10.87 -3.29
C GLY A 362 -19.34 9.75 -3.95
N ASP A 363 -18.77 10.05 -5.11
CA ASP A 363 -17.98 9.11 -5.91
C ASP A 363 -16.53 9.07 -5.39
N VAL A 364 -16.32 8.32 -4.31
CA VAL A 364 -15.04 8.28 -3.58
C VAL A 364 -14.48 6.87 -3.49
N ALA A 365 -13.15 6.76 -3.46
CA ALA A 365 -12.43 5.52 -3.22
C ALA A 365 -11.60 5.58 -1.94
N ALA A 366 -11.43 4.43 -1.29
CA ALA A 366 -10.39 4.19 -0.29
C ALA A 366 -9.11 3.71 -1.00
N TYR A 367 -7.94 4.07 -0.47
CA TYR A 367 -6.65 3.56 -0.92
C TYR A 367 -5.62 3.60 0.21
N ASN A 368 -4.40 3.12 -0.05
CA ASN A 368 -3.25 3.12 0.88
C ASN A 368 -3.60 2.70 2.33
N PRO A 369 -4.06 1.45 2.56
CA PRO A 369 -4.29 0.97 3.93
C PRO A 369 -2.95 0.86 4.66
N GLN A 370 -2.73 1.69 5.68
CA GLN A 370 -1.45 1.80 6.39
C GLN A 370 -1.61 1.58 7.89
N ALA A 371 -0.71 0.80 8.49
CA ALA A 371 -0.77 0.49 9.92
C ALA A 371 0.05 1.48 10.76
N HIS A 372 -0.40 1.69 12.00
CA HIS A 372 0.25 2.55 13.00
C HIS A 372 0.54 1.73 14.28
N PRO A 373 1.60 0.89 14.29
CA PRO A 373 1.95 0.06 15.45
C PRO A 373 2.17 0.87 16.74
N GLU A 374 2.60 2.13 16.63
CA GLU A 374 2.81 3.02 17.77
C GLU A 374 1.54 3.57 18.40
N LEU A 375 0.39 3.48 17.72
CA LEU A 375 -0.94 3.83 18.24
C LEU A 375 -1.77 2.58 18.59
N SER A 376 -1.23 1.41 18.29
CA SER A 376 -1.82 0.09 18.53
C SER A 376 -1.49 -0.38 19.95
N ASP A 377 -2.39 -1.15 20.56
CA ASP A 377 -2.19 -1.73 21.90
C ASP A 377 -2.79 -3.13 22.01
N GLY A 378 -2.04 -4.07 22.59
CA GLY A 378 -2.52 -5.44 22.82
C GLY A 378 -3.08 -6.11 21.55
N ASP A 379 -4.40 -6.29 21.50
CA ASP A 379 -5.13 -6.91 20.38
C ASP A 379 -5.66 -5.91 19.33
N ARG A 380 -5.47 -4.60 19.56
CA ARG A 380 -6.01 -3.50 18.77
C ARG A 380 -4.95 -2.92 17.84
N ILE A 381 -5.11 -3.16 16.54
CA ILE A 381 -4.32 -2.51 15.48
C ILE A 381 -5.01 -1.21 15.06
N VAL A 382 -4.27 -0.12 14.93
CA VAL A 382 -4.75 1.11 14.27
C VAL A 382 -4.31 1.09 12.82
N LEU A 383 -5.26 1.31 11.90
CA LEU A 383 -5.02 1.36 10.45
C LEU A 383 -5.64 2.65 9.89
N SER A 384 -4.87 3.44 9.14
CA SER A 384 -5.43 4.47 8.26
C SER A 384 -5.82 3.90 6.90
N TYR A 385 -6.61 4.68 6.18
CA TYR A 385 -6.75 4.61 4.73
C TYR A 385 -6.92 6.04 4.23
N ASP A 386 -6.34 6.30 3.06
CA ASP A 386 -6.54 7.56 2.37
C ASP A 386 -7.87 7.51 1.60
N VAL A 387 -8.42 8.69 1.30
CA VAL A 387 -9.63 8.84 0.49
C VAL A 387 -9.33 9.79 -0.65
N ASN A 388 -9.88 9.50 -1.84
CA ASN A 388 -9.81 10.38 -2.99
C ASN A 388 -11.14 10.36 -3.76
N TRP A 389 -11.39 11.40 -4.55
CA TRP A 389 -12.56 11.51 -5.42
C TRP A 389 -12.28 10.86 -6.78
N LEU A 390 -13.21 10.04 -7.24
CA LEU A 390 -13.18 9.39 -8.55
C LEU A 390 -13.80 10.32 -9.60
N ASP A 391 -12.97 10.79 -10.53
CA ASP A 391 -13.43 11.61 -11.65
C ASP A 391 -12.80 11.13 -12.97
N ALA A 392 -13.44 11.47 -14.09
CA ALA A 392 -12.92 11.19 -15.42
C ALA A 392 -11.70 12.05 -15.78
N THR A 393 -11.48 13.17 -15.08
CA THR A 393 -10.32 14.05 -15.30
C THR A 393 -9.69 14.54 -14.00
N GLY A 394 -8.36 14.69 -13.99
CA GLY A 394 -7.63 15.19 -12.82
C GLY A 394 -8.02 16.61 -12.39
N ALA A 395 -8.41 17.47 -13.33
CA ALA A 395 -8.86 18.84 -13.01
C ALA A 395 -10.21 18.85 -12.29
N ALA A 396 -11.17 18.01 -12.72
CA ALA A 396 -12.45 17.86 -12.04
C ALA A 396 -12.28 17.19 -10.66
N ALA A 397 -11.43 16.16 -10.56
CA ALA A 397 -11.05 15.57 -9.27
C ALA A 397 -10.47 16.65 -8.32
N GLN A 398 -9.49 17.45 -8.77
CA GLN A 398 -8.89 18.52 -7.96
C GLN A 398 -9.94 19.56 -7.50
N ALA A 399 -10.88 19.96 -8.37
CA ALA A 399 -11.97 20.85 -7.99
C ALA A 399 -12.87 20.24 -6.90
N ASN A 400 -13.18 18.94 -7.02
CA ASN A 400 -13.92 18.18 -6.00
C ASN A 400 -13.16 18.12 -4.65
N LEU A 401 -11.85 17.82 -4.66
CA LEU A 401 -11.00 17.83 -3.46
C LEU A 401 -10.78 19.22 -2.84
N SER A 402 -11.01 20.30 -3.61
CA SER A 402 -10.92 21.68 -3.15
C SER A 402 -12.21 22.13 -2.47
N ARG A 403 -13.38 21.80 -3.04
CA ARG A 403 -14.69 22.16 -2.46
C ARG A 403 -15.07 21.37 -1.20
N ASN A 404 -14.38 20.27 -0.89
CA ASN A 404 -14.55 19.52 0.35
C ASN A 404 -13.22 18.91 0.80
N VAL A 405 -12.57 19.53 1.78
CA VAL A 405 -11.24 19.11 2.27
C VAL A 405 -11.23 17.70 2.90
N SER A 406 -12.39 17.21 3.36
CA SER A 406 -12.49 15.87 3.96
C SER A 406 -12.36 14.71 2.95
N LEU A 407 -12.35 15.04 1.64
CA LEU A 407 -12.14 14.08 0.55
C LEU A 407 -10.66 13.77 0.29
N TYR A 408 -9.72 14.44 0.97
CA TYR A 408 -8.27 14.21 0.84
C TYR A 408 -7.57 14.35 2.20
N ARG A 409 -8.06 13.58 3.18
CA ARG A 409 -7.51 13.47 4.53
C ARG A 409 -7.56 12.00 4.96
N PRO A 410 -6.60 11.52 5.76
CA PRO A 410 -6.64 10.16 6.27
C PRO A 410 -7.86 9.93 7.17
N ARG A 411 -8.41 8.73 7.04
CA ARG A 411 -9.43 8.19 7.94
C ARG A 411 -8.87 6.98 8.65
N PHE A 412 -9.36 6.70 9.85
CA PHE A 412 -8.77 5.69 10.72
C PHE A 412 -9.81 4.67 11.16
N VAL A 413 -9.37 3.42 11.29
CA VAL A 413 -10.10 2.33 11.93
C VAL A 413 -9.22 1.66 12.97
N THR A 414 -9.87 1.06 13.96
CA THR A 414 -9.28 0.06 14.84
C THR A 414 -9.71 -1.32 14.39
N LEU A 415 -8.78 -2.28 14.38
CA LEU A 415 -8.97 -3.65 13.95
C LEU A 415 -8.63 -4.61 15.10
N ARG A 416 -9.29 -5.77 15.14
CA ARG A 416 -8.91 -6.91 15.99
C ARG A 416 -8.78 -8.18 15.17
N LEU A 417 -7.72 -8.93 15.44
CA LEU A 417 -7.40 -10.17 14.74
C LEU A 417 -7.77 -11.42 15.56
N GLY A 418 -7.80 -12.56 14.89
CA GLY A 418 -8.10 -13.85 15.51
C GLY A 418 -7.88 -15.03 14.59
N GLY A 419 -8.17 -16.21 15.12
CA GLY A 419 -8.18 -17.44 14.33
C GLY A 419 -9.34 -17.48 13.33
N PRO A 420 -9.28 -18.36 12.32
CA PRO A 420 -10.42 -18.64 11.45
C PRO A 420 -11.65 -19.07 12.27
N GLY A 421 -12.82 -18.51 11.95
CA GLY A 421 -14.08 -18.84 12.62
C GLY A 421 -14.28 -18.22 14.02
N SER A 422 -13.56 -17.14 14.35
CA SER A 422 -13.55 -16.50 15.68
C SER A 422 -13.90 -15.01 15.71
#